data_AF-A0A820LFG2-F1
#
_entry.id   AF-A0A820LFG2-F1
#
_cell.length_a   1.000
_cell.length_b   1.000
_cell.length_c   1.000
_cell.angle_alpha   90.00
_cell.angle_beta   90.00
_cell.angle_gamma   90.00
#
_symmetry.space_group_name_H-M   'P 1'
#
loop_
_entity.id
_entity.type
_entity.pdbx_description
1 polymer ?
#
loop_
_entity_poly.entity_id
_entity_poly.type
_entity_poly.pdbx_seq_one_letter_code
_entity_poly.pdbx_strand_id
1 'polypeptide(L)'
;MSIWIKPAVINSSSIIHVSSGNNGSGYWCLGMLDLSSSGQLIASSYGNSSMSINGPTLLQNNWSHIAITYSLTNGLRLYVNGTLVNSTTPFSYVASGVPNFMFLGNS
;
A
#
# COMPACT_ATOMS: atom_id res chain seq x y z
N MET A 1 -6.68 -6.84 -0.55
CA MET A 1 -6.22 -7.23 0.79
C MET A 1 -6.90 -6.37 1.84
N SER A 2 -6.93 -6.82 3.09
CA SER A 2 -7.32 -5.99 4.23
C SER A 2 -6.51 -6.34 5.47
N ILE A 3 -6.29 -5.35 6.33
CA ILE A 3 -5.50 -5.46 7.56
C ILE A 3 -6.05 -4.51 8.63
N TRP A 4 -5.98 -4.91 9.89
CA TRP A 4 -6.13 -3.99 11.01
C TRP A 4 -4.75 -3.55 11.48
N ILE A 5 -4.53 -2.24 11.64
CA ILE A 5 -3.27 -1.72 12.17
C ILE A 5 -3.50 -0.76 13.34
N LYS A 6 -2.55 -0.74 14.26
CA LYS A 6 -2.47 0.19 15.39
C LYS A 6 -1.03 0.75 15.44
N PRO A 7 -0.72 1.81 14.67
CA PRO A 7 0.63 2.32 14.58
C PRO A 7 1.08 2.98 15.89
N ALA A 8 2.19 2.49 16.45
CA ALA A 8 2.83 3.10 17.63
C ALA A 8 3.65 4.34 17.24
N VAL A 9 4.13 4.41 16.00
CA VAL A 9 4.83 5.55 15.39
C VAL A 9 4.19 5.79 14.02
N ILE A 10 3.95 7.05 13.66
CA ILE A 10 3.28 7.43 12.41
C ILE A 10 4.23 8.15 11.42
N ASN A 11 5.51 8.27 11.76
CA ASN A 11 6.45 9.11 11.02
C ASN A 11 7.25 8.21 10.05
N SER A 12 6.74 8.03 8.83
CA SER A 12 7.39 7.28 7.74
C SER A 12 7.71 5.80 8.01
N SER A 13 6.90 4.89 7.47
CA SER A 13 7.20 3.46 7.51
C SER A 13 6.47 2.74 6.38
N SER A 14 7.16 1.79 5.74
CA SER A 14 6.46 0.79 4.93
C SER A 14 5.77 -0.20 5.85
N ILE A 15 4.46 -0.39 5.65
CA ILE A 15 3.68 -1.38 6.37
C ILE A 15 3.70 -2.69 5.58
N ILE A 16 3.54 -2.57 4.26
CA ILE A 16 3.55 -3.69 3.33
C ILE A 16 4.31 -3.26 2.08
N HIS A 17 5.36 -4.01 1.75
CA HIS A 17 5.97 -3.93 0.44
C HIS A 17 6.08 -5.29 -0.23
N VAL A 18 6.21 -5.26 -1.55
CA VAL A 18 6.40 -6.44 -2.38
C VAL A 18 7.66 -6.25 -3.20
N SER A 19 8.50 -7.29 -3.27
CA SER A 19 9.74 -7.27 -4.02
C SER A 19 9.95 -8.53 -4.86
N SER A 20 10.71 -8.40 -5.95
CA SER A 20 11.16 -9.56 -6.75
C SER A 20 12.25 -10.39 -6.07
N GLY A 21 12.97 -9.82 -5.09
CA GLY A 21 13.92 -10.59 -4.28
C GLY A 21 13.35 -11.02 -2.94
N ASN A 22 13.82 -12.18 -2.47
CA ASN A 22 13.38 -12.80 -1.22
C ASN A 22 13.93 -12.12 0.05
N ASN A 23 14.78 -11.12 -0.09
CA ASN A 23 15.40 -10.36 0.99
C ASN A 23 14.75 -8.98 1.20
N GLY A 24 13.59 -8.72 0.58
CA GLY A 24 12.91 -7.42 0.67
C GLY A 24 13.44 -6.38 -0.29
N SER A 25 14.37 -6.75 -1.18
CA SER A 25 14.99 -5.88 -2.16
C SER A 25 15.08 -6.57 -3.52
N GLY A 26 15.17 -5.80 -4.61
CA GLY A 26 15.22 -6.34 -5.96
C GLY A 26 15.08 -5.26 -7.00
N TYR A 27 15.24 -5.63 -8.27
CA TYR A 27 15.06 -4.70 -9.39
C TYR A 27 13.62 -4.19 -9.52
N TRP A 28 12.67 -4.89 -8.88
CA TRP A 28 11.28 -4.46 -8.75
C TRP A 28 10.91 -4.50 -7.27
N CYS A 29 10.53 -3.36 -6.72
CA CYS A 29 10.14 -3.20 -5.33
C CYS A 29 9.06 -2.11 -5.23
N LEU A 30 7.99 -2.41 -4.51
CA LEU A 30 6.82 -1.55 -4.42
C LEU A 30 6.26 -1.56 -2.99
N GLY A 31 6.23 -0.40 -2.34
CA GLY A 31 5.43 -0.17 -1.14
C GLY A 31 3.96 -0.18 -1.51
N MET A 32 3.25 -1.24 -1.15
CA MET A 32 1.81 -1.35 -1.42
C MET A 32 1.00 -0.55 -0.42
N LEU A 33 1.47 -0.49 0.83
CA LEU A 33 0.86 0.27 1.90
C LEU A 33 1.96 0.89 2.76
N ASP A 34 2.01 2.21 2.78
CA ASP A 34 3.03 2.98 3.48
C ASP A 34 2.37 4.10 4.31
N LEU A 35 3.14 4.64 5.25
CA LEU A 35 2.87 5.90 5.93
C LEU A 35 3.86 6.95 5.44
N SER A 36 3.35 8.14 5.12
CA SER A 36 4.19 9.31 4.87
C SER A 36 4.88 9.79 6.15
N SER A 37 5.77 10.77 6.02
CA SER A 37 6.40 11.44 7.18
C SER A 37 5.40 12.15 8.10
N SER A 38 4.22 12.49 7.58
CA SER A 38 3.12 13.10 8.33
C SER A 38 2.07 12.07 8.81
N GLY A 39 2.32 10.76 8.66
CA GLY A 39 1.39 9.70 9.03
C GLY A 39 0.21 9.52 8.08
N GLN A 40 0.28 10.14 6.89
CA GLN A 40 -0.71 9.94 5.86
C GLN A 40 -0.58 8.54 5.27
N LEU A 41 -1.71 7.84 5.19
CA LEU A 41 -1.74 6.54 4.53
C LEU A 41 -1.51 6.70 3.03
N ILE A 42 -0.64 5.88 2.47
CA ILE A 42 -0.38 5.83 1.04
C ILE A 42 -0.59 4.39 0.60
N ALA A 43 -1.50 4.17 -0.35
CA ALA A 43 -1.64 2.89 -1.03
C ALA A 43 -1.08 3.03 -2.44
N SER A 44 -0.23 2.09 -2.85
CA SER A 44 0.34 2.11 -4.19
C SER A 44 0.20 0.78 -4.93
N SER A 45 0.22 0.89 -6.25
CA SER A 45 0.29 -0.20 -7.20
C SER A 45 1.21 0.23 -8.36
N TYR A 46 1.46 -0.67 -9.30
CA TYR A 46 2.33 -0.40 -10.43
C TYR A 46 1.64 -0.75 -11.74
N GLY A 47 1.66 0.20 -12.68
CA GLY A 47 1.24 0.00 -14.07
C GLY A 47 2.40 0.33 -15.01
N ASN A 48 2.17 1.22 -15.98
CA ASN A 48 3.27 1.82 -16.77
C ASN A 48 4.11 2.81 -15.96
N SER A 49 3.59 3.25 -14.81
CA SER A 49 4.26 4.09 -13.82
C SER A 49 3.73 3.71 -12.43
N SER A 50 4.36 4.25 -11.38
CA SER A 50 3.83 4.13 -10.01
C SER A 50 2.46 4.79 -9.92
N MET A 51 1.49 4.06 -9.37
CA MET A 51 0.12 4.50 -9.15
C MET A 51 -0.11 4.58 -7.65
N SER A 52 -0.23 5.79 -7.10
CA SER A 52 -0.39 5.98 -5.65
C SER A 52 -1.66 6.78 -5.35
N ILE A 53 -2.30 6.43 -4.23
CA ILE A 53 -3.44 7.16 -3.68
C ILE A 53 -3.17 7.51 -2.22
N ASN A 54 -3.41 8.77 -1.91
CA ASN A 54 -3.30 9.29 -0.55
C ASN A 54 -4.62 9.09 0.19
N GLY A 55 -4.51 8.60 1.42
CA GLY A 55 -5.60 8.44 2.37
C GLY A 55 -5.55 9.47 3.51
N PRO A 56 -6.29 9.24 4.61
CA PRO A 56 -6.22 10.09 5.78
C PRO A 56 -4.90 9.91 6.54
N THR A 57 -4.60 10.87 7.41
CA THR A 57 -3.60 10.68 8.47
C THR A 57 -4.14 9.77 9.55
N LEU A 58 -3.39 8.73 9.89
CA LEU A 58 -3.77 7.82 10.97
C LEU A 58 -3.42 8.42 12.33
N LEU A 59 -4.26 8.12 13.32
CA LEU A 59 -4.00 8.48 14.71
C LEU A 59 -3.10 7.43 15.35
N GLN A 60 -2.08 7.89 16.06
CA GLN A 60 -1.20 7.02 16.84
C GLN A 60 -2.01 6.21 17.86
N ASN A 61 -1.63 4.96 18.09
CA ASN A 61 -2.24 4.05 19.06
C ASN A 61 -3.75 3.84 18.90
N ASN A 62 -4.31 4.10 17.71
CA ASN A 62 -5.71 3.82 17.40
C ASN A 62 -5.80 2.72 16.34
N TRP A 63 -6.74 1.79 16.55
CA TRP A 63 -7.02 0.76 15.56
C TRP A 63 -7.71 1.37 14.34
N SER A 64 -7.22 1.04 13.16
CA SER A 64 -7.84 1.36 11.89
C SER A 64 -7.90 0.11 11.02
N HIS A 65 -9.05 -0.17 10.43
CA HIS A 65 -9.19 -1.20 9.41
C HIS A 65 -8.88 -0.60 8.05
N ILE A 66 -7.97 -1.20 7.31
CA ILE A 66 -7.51 -0.72 6.02
C ILE A 66 -7.76 -1.83 5.00
N ALA A 67 -8.36 -1.49 3.87
CA ALA A 67 -8.46 -2.39 2.74
C ALA A 67 -8.00 -1.72 1.45
N ILE A 68 -7.20 -2.44 0.67
CA ILE A 68 -6.80 -2.05 -0.69
C ILE A 68 -7.36 -3.10 -1.65
N THR A 69 -8.05 -2.64 -2.67
CA THR A 69 -8.53 -3.50 -3.77
C THR A 69 -8.02 -2.98 -5.10
N TYR A 70 -7.79 -3.89 -6.04
CA TYR A 70 -7.47 -3.53 -7.43
C TYR A 70 -8.33 -4.34 -8.38
N SER A 71 -8.80 -3.71 -9.45
CA SER A 71 -9.41 -4.38 -10.60
C SER A 71 -9.17 -3.56 -11.87
N LEU A 72 -9.21 -4.23 -13.02
CA LEU A 72 -9.06 -3.57 -14.32
C LEU A 72 -10.14 -2.53 -14.60
N THR A 73 -11.33 -2.65 -14.01
CA THR A 73 -12.45 -1.73 -14.23
C THR A 73 -12.50 -0.57 -13.24
N ASN A 74 -11.98 -0.75 -12.03
CA ASN A 74 -12.10 0.25 -10.97
C ASN A 74 -10.77 0.85 -10.52
N GLY A 75 -9.64 0.40 -11.09
CA GLY A 75 -8.32 0.81 -10.65
C GLY A 75 -8.02 0.34 -9.22
N LEU A 76 -7.06 1.03 -8.59
CA LEU A 76 -6.71 0.84 -7.18
C LEU A 76 -7.71 1.62 -6.33
N ARG A 77 -8.20 1.02 -5.24
CA ARG A 77 -9.08 1.66 -4.27
C ARG A 77 -8.56 1.44 -2.85
N LEU A 78 -8.66 2.50 -2.05
CA LEU A 78 -8.32 2.51 -0.63
C LEU A 78 -9.58 2.73 0.20
N TYR A 79 -9.80 1.83 1.15
CA TYR A 79 -10.87 1.91 2.13
C TYR A 79 -10.28 2.01 3.53
N VAL A 80 -10.85 2.87 4.36
CA VAL A 80 -10.53 3.00 5.79
C VAL A 80 -11.80 2.86 6.60
N ASN A 81 -11.81 1.93 7.57
CA ASN A 81 -12.96 1.58 8.39
C ASN A 81 -14.23 1.27 7.57
N GLY A 82 -14.05 0.66 6.39
CA GLY A 82 -15.14 0.27 5.48
C GLY A 82 -15.58 1.35 4.49
N THR A 83 -15.12 2.59 4.64
CA THR A 83 -15.46 3.70 3.74
C THR A 83 -14.42 3.85 2.64
N LEU A 84 -14.86 3.98 1.38
CA LEU A 84 -13.98 4.33 0.26
C LEU A 84 -13.41 5.73 0.47
N VAL A 85 -12.09 5.83 0.58
CA VAL A 85 -11.39 7.10 0.79
C VAL A 85 -10.95 7.69 -0.54
N ASN A 86 -10.34 6.86 -1.40
CA ASN A 86 -9.76 7.33 -2.64
C ASN A 86 -9.60 6.18 -3.65
N SER A 87 -9.41 6.54 -4.92
CA SER A 87 -9.16 5.59 -6.00
C SER A 87 -8.38 6.22 -7.15
N THR A 88 -7.63 5.40 -7.88
CA THR A 88 -7.06 5.79 -9.17
C THR A 88 -8.09 5.66 -10.29
N THR A 89 -7.77 6.19 -11.46
CA THR A 89 -8.38 5.72 -12.70
C THR A 89 -7.99 4.25 -12.98
N PRO A 90 -8.73 3.55 -13.85
CA PRO A 90 -8.35 2.20 -14.31
C PRO A 90 -6.96 2.17 -14.96
N PHE A 91 -6.20 1.11 -14.69
CA PHE A 91 -4.89 0.85 -15.31
C PHE A 91 -4.62 -0.65 -15.33
N SER A 92 -3.73 -1.09 -16.23
CA SER A 92 -3.22 -2.47 -16.25
C SER A 92 -2.08 -2.62 -15.26
N TYR A 93 -2.21 -3.53 -14.31
CA TYR A 93 -1.16 -3.85 -13.35
C TYR A 93 0.02 -4.53 -14.03
N VAL A 94 1.24 -4.12 -13.66
CA VAL A 94 2.50 -4.68 -14.16
C VAL A 94 3.33 -5.16 -12.97
N ALA A 95 3.65 -6.46 -12.96
CA ALA A 95 4.51 -7.09 -11.96
C ALA A 95 5.96 -7.24 -12.46
N SER A 96 6.82 -7.82 -11.64
CA SER A 96 8.24 -8.05 -11.94
C SER A 96 8.53 -9.08 -13.05
N GLY A 97 7.54 -9.87 -13.47
CA GLY A 97 7.73 -10.99 -14.40
C GLY A 97 8.37 -12.24 -13.78
N VAL A 98 8.65 -12.22 -12.48
CA VAL A 98 9.20 -13.35 -11.68
C VAL A 98 8.38 -13.52 -10.39
N PRO A 99 8.62 -14.56 -9.58
CA PRO A 99 7.99 -14.66 -8.25
C PRO A 99 8.25 -13.41 -7.41
N ASN A 100 7.22 -12.96 -6.69
CA ASN A 100 7.31 -11.81 -5.81
C ASN A 100 7.08 -12.24 -4.37
N PHE A 101 7.78 -11.58 -3.45
CA PHE A 101 7.73 -11.81 -2.02
C PHE A 101 7.07 -10.60 -1.34
N MET A 102 6.13 -10.86 -0.44
CA MET A 102 5.45 -9.84 0.34
C MET A 102 6.07 -9.78 1.74
N PHE A 103 6.36 -8.56 2.19
CA PHE A 103 6.96 -8.28 3.48
C PHE A 103 6.00 -7.43 4.31
N LEU A 104 6.04 -7.62 5.62
CA LEU A 104 5.16 -6.99 6.59
C LEU A 104 6.03 -6.28 7.65
N GLY A 105 5.81 -4.97 7.80
CA GLY A 105 6.58 -4.13 8.72
C GLY A 105 7.95 -3.72 8.17
N ASN A 106 8.73 -3.07 9.04
CA ASN A 106 10.03 -2.51 8.68
C ASN A 106 11.02 -3.64 8.31
N SER A 107 11.42 -3.70 7.04
CA SER A 107 12.55 -4.53 6.58
C SER A 107 13.89 -3.85 6.83
#